data_AF-A0AA40FP98-F1
#
_entry.id   AF-A0AA40FP98-F1
#
_cell.length_a   1.000
_cell.length_b   1.000
_cell.length_c   1.000
_cell.angle_alpha   90.00
_cell.angle_beta   90.00
_cell.angle_gamma   90.00
#
_symmetry.space_group_name_H-M   'P 1'
#
loop_
_entity.id
_entity.type
_entity.pdbx_description
1 polymer ?
#
loop_
_entity_poly.entity_id
_entity_poly.type
_entity_poly.pdbx_seq_one_letter_code
_entity_poly.pdbx_strand_id
1 'polypeptide(L)'
;MIQLIRNFAHLLFTEDCMEEYFDDLNFFHVGCFKSTLSKVLGLGIISGSFLVKVPQILKILKNKSAEGINVFSVLLDLFAISAMVSYSFISGFPFSSWGDGVFLGIQTLAIAVLVMHFSGDTVQATAFLATYLAVLFAANSGLTSVNVLWVCQAMNIPIVLVSKLMQAYTNYSNGSTGQLSAVTGFMLFFGSLARIFTSIQETGDVTMILMYICSTTANAVIAAQILYYWNTESKDAMKWIKYK
;
A
#
# COMPACT_ATOMS: atom_id res chain seq x y z
N MET A 1 21.50 3.05 -27.05
CA MET A 1 21.81 2.14 -25.93
C MET A 1 22.38 2.90 -24.73
N ILE A 2 23.44 3.70 -24.90
CA ILE A 2 24.08 4.48 -23.81
C ILE A 2 23.13 5.50 -23.14
N GLN A 3 22.32 6.25 -23.92
CA GLN A 3 21.30 7.16 -23.34
C GLN A 3 20.19 6.42 -22.59
N LEU A 4 19.87 5.19 -23.01
CA LEU A 4 18.84 4.38 -22.37
C LEU A 4 19.35 3.84 -21.03
N ILE A 5 20.61 3.42 -20.99
CA ILE A 5 21.32 3.04 -19.76
C ILE A 5 21.47 4.25 -18.83
N ARG A 6 21.82 5.44 -19.36
CA ARG A 6 21.92 6.67 -18.57
C ARG A 6 20.57 7.08 -17.98
N ASN A 7 19.49 7.05 -18.76
CA ASN A 7 18.14 7.34 -18.26
C ASN A 7 17.68 6.34 -17.19
N PHE A 8 18.01 5.06 -17.34
CA PHE A 8 17.71 4.05 -16.34
C PHE A 8 18.59 4.21 -15.08
N ALA A 9 19.83 4.64 -15.26
CA ALA A 9 20.73 4.96 -14.16
C ALA A 9 20.24 6.17 -13.36
N HIS A 10 19.69 7.22 -13.99
CA HIS A 10 19.07 8.36 -13.28
C HIS A 10 17.82 7.96 -12.46
N LEU A 11 17.14 6.88 -12.84
CA LEU A 11 16.04 6.31 -12.06
C LEU A 11 16.53 5.76 -10.71
N LEU A 12 17.75 5.19 -10.69
CA LEU A 12 18.37 4.49 -9.55
C LEU A 12 19.37 5.34 -8.76
N PHE A 13 20.04 6.27 -9.42
CA PHE A 13 21.12 7.10 -8.87
C PHE A 13 20.81 8.58 -9.16
N THR A 14 21.06 9.46 -8.18
CA THR A 14 21.09 10.92 -8.41
C THR A 14 22.33 11.29 -9.22
N GLU A 15 22.32 12.42 -9.94
CA GLU A 15 23.49 12.91 -10.71
C GLU A 15 24.74 12.99 -9.82
N ASP A 16 24.63 13.62 -8.65
CA ASP A 16 25.72 13.70 -7.66
C ASP A 16 26.25 12.32 -7.23
N CYS A 17 25.38 11.32 -7.16
CA CYS A 17 25.79 9.96 -6.78
C CYS A 17 26.34 9.15 -7.94
N MET A 18 26.01 9.53 -9.18
CA MET A 18 26.66 8.97 -10.35
C MET A 18 28.11 9.47 -10.41
N GLU A 19 28.33 10.77 -10.19
CA GLU A 19 29.67 11.35 -10.14
C GLU A 19 30.50 10.71 -9.00
N GLU A 20 29.96 10.69 -7.78
CA GLU A 20 30.66 10.13 -6.61
C GLU A 20 31.03 8.63 -6.78
N TYR A 21 30.16 7.83 -7.41
CA TYR A 21 30.41 6.39 -7.59
C TYR A 21 31.25 6.06 -8.82
N PHE A 22 31.03 6.73 -9.94
CA PHE A 22 31.64 6.35 -11.21
C PHE A 22 32.82 7.23 -11.60
N ASP A 23 32.83 8.50 -11.20
CA ASP A 23 33.92 9.44 -11.50
C ASP A 23 34.93 9.48 -10.35
N ASP A 24 34.47 9.60 -9.10
CA ASP A 24 35.34 9.65 -7.90
C ASP A 24 35.64 8.26 -7.28
N LEU A 25 35.01 7.20 -7.78
CA LEU A 25 35.14 5.80 -7.31
C LEU A 25 34.88 5.61 -5.80
N ASN A 26 34.12 6.51 -5.18
CA ASN A 26 33.79 6.48 -3.76
C ASN A 26 32.51 5.69 -3.49
N PHE A 27 32.59 4.37 -3.70
CA PHE A 27 31.45 3.46 -3.52
C PHE A 27 30.91 3.37 -2.08
N PHE A 28 31.64 3.89 -1.10
CA PHE A 28 31.26 3.85 0.31
C PHE A 28 30.63 5.15 0.82
N HIS A 29 30.32 6.09 -0.08
CA HIS A 29 29.65 7.32 0.30
C HIS A 29 28.27 7.05 0.89
N VAL A 30 28.13 7.25 2.20
CA VAL A 30 26.95 6.84 2.99
C VAL A 30 25.67 7.53 2.51
N GLY A 31 25.77 8.81 2.10
CA GLY A 31 24.62 9.57 1.58
C GLY A 31 24.08 8.96 0.29
N CYS A 32 24.98 8.63 -0.64
CA CYS A 32 24.60 8.02 -1.90
C CYS A 32 24.08 6.59 -1.74
N PHE A 33 24.64 5.83 -0.78
CA PHE A 33 24.17 4.48 -0.53
C PHE A 33 22.72 4.48 -0.03
N LYS A 34 22.39 5.37 0.92
CA LYS A 34 21.02 5.53 1.43
C LYS A 34 20.04 5.97 0.35
N SER A 35 20.43 6.93 -0.49
CA SER A 35 19.61 7.41 -1.60
C SER A 35 19.33 6.30 -2.64
N THR A 36 20.37 5.59 -3.10
CA THR A 36 20.21 4.46 -4.02
C THR A 36 19.37 3.35 -3.40
N LEU A 37 19.62 2.99 -2.15
CA LEU A 37 18.84 1.97 -1.44
C LEU A 37 17.36 2.37 -1.36
N SER A 38 17.05 3.64 -1.08
CA SER A 38 15.68 4.14 -1.05
C SER A 38 14.99 3.97 -2.39
N LYS A 39 15.64 4.40 -3.48
CA LYS A 39 15.09 4.28 -4.85
C LYS A 39 14.86 2.82 -5.23
N VAL A 40 15.81 1.92 -4.93
CA VAL A 40 15.67 0.47 -5.17
C VAL A 40 14.47 -0.09 -4.41
N LEU A 41 14.35 0.24 -3.12
CA LEU A 41 13.22 -0.21 -2.30
C LEU A 41 11.89 0.34 -2.81
N GLY A 42 11.81 1.63 -3.12
CA GLY A 42 10.61 2.28 -3.68
C GLY A 42 10.17 1.62 -4.99
N LEU A 43 11.09 1.46 -5.94
CA LEU A 43 10.84 0.76 -7.21
C LEU A 43 10.46 -0.70 -7.01
N GLY A 44 11.09 -1.39 -6.05
CA GLY A 44 10.73 -2.75 -5.67
C GLY A 44 9.28 -2.83 -5.17
N ILE A 45 8.85 -1.91 -4.32
CA ILE A 45 7.47 -1.87 -3.80
C ILE A 45 6.48 -1.55 -4.94
N ILE A 46 6.83 -0.60 -5.82
CA ILE A 46 6.03 -0.30 -7.03
C ILE A 46 5.89 -1.56 -7.88
N SER A 47 6.99 -2.29 -8.12
CA SER A 47 6.96 -3.53 -8.92
C SER A 47 6.08 -4.62 -8.28
N GLY A 48 6.08 -4.74 -6.95
CA GLY A 48 5.20 -5.65 -6.24
C GLY A 48 3.74 -5.25 -6.36
N SER A 49 3.44 -3.96 -6.41
CA SER A 49 2.08 -3.44 -6.35
C SER A 49 1.22 -3.77 -7.57
N PHE A 50 1.83 -4.02 -8.74
CA PHE A 50 1.14 -4.43 -9.97
C PHE A 50 0.28 -5.69 -9.84
N LEU A 51 0.65 -6.61 -8.94
CA LEU A 51 0.03 -7.93 -8.86
C LEU A 51 -0.77 -8.16 -7.58
N VAL A 52 -0.81 -7.18 -6.66
CA VAL A 52 -1.40 -7.38 -5.32
C VAL A 52 -2.89 -7.70 -5.39
N LYS A 53 -3.66 -6.97 -6.18
CA LYS A 53 -5.12 -7.11 -6.25
C LYS A 53 -5.57 -7.90 -7.49
N VAL A 54 -4.66 -8.24 -8.41
CA VAL A 54 -4.95 -9.04 -9.63
C VAL A 54 -5.63 -10.39 -9.31
N PRO A 55 -5.17 -11.20 -8.33
CA PRO A 55 -5.83 -12.46 -8.00
C PRO A 55 -7.29 -12.27 -7.56
N GLN A 56 -7.59 -11.15 -6.88
CA GLN A 56 -8.95 -10.82 -6.47
C GLN A 56 -9.82 -10.44 -7.67
N ILE A 57 -9.30 -9.64 -8.60
CA ILE A 57 -9.99 -9.28 -9.86
C ILE A 57 -10.34 -10.53 -10.66
N LEU A 58 -9.38 -11.44 -10.84
CA LEU A 58 -9.58 -12.68 -11.58
C LEU A 58 -10.65 -13.57 -10.93
N LYS A 59 -10.70 -13.65 -9.60
CA LYS A 59 -11.73 -14.40 -8.88
C LYS A 59 -13.13 -13.85 -9.12
N ILE A 60 -13.30 -12.53 -9.06
CA ILE A 60 -14.60 -11.87 -9.30
C ILE A 60 -15.05 -12.14 -10.74
N LEU A 61 -14.17 -11.95 -11.73
CA LEU A 61 -14.48 -12.17 -13.14
C LEU A 61 -14.84 -13.63 -13.44
N LYS A 62 -14.07 -14.58 -12.88
CA LYS A 62 -14.30 -16.02 -13.07
C LYS A 62 -15.65 -16.47 -12.50
N ASN A 63 -16.00 -15.98 -11.31
CA ASN A 63 -17.22 -16.37 -10.62
C ASN A 63 -18.43 -15.52 -11.03
N LYS A 64 -18.22 -14.39 -11.72
CA LYS A 64 -19.25 -13.40 -12.07
C LYS A 64 -20.11 -12.99 -10.87
N SER A 65 -19.50 -12.92 -9.69
CA SER A 65 -20.17 -12.64 -8.42
C SER A 65 -19.25 -11.83 -7.53
N ALA A 66 -19.86 -10.89 -6.81
CA ALA A 66 -19.21 -10.06 -5.80
C ALA A 66 -19.52 -10.53 -4.35
N GLU A 67 -20.11 -11.71 -4.21
CA GLU A 67 -20.49 -12.27 -2.91
C GLU A 67 -19.29 -12.38 -1.97
N GLY A 68 -19.49 -11.98 -0.71
CA GLY A 68 -18.44 -11.95 0.32
C GLY A 68 -17.49 -10.76 0.26
N ILE A 69 -17.61 -9.86 -0.73
CA ILE A 69 -16.81 -8.64 -0.80
C ILE A 69 -17.59 -7.46 -0.22
N ASN A 70 -17.04 -6.84 0.81
CA ASN A 70 -17.64 -5.64 1.40
C ASN A 70 -17.31 -4.39 0.57
N VAL A 71 -18.31 -3.86 -0.15
CA VAL A 71 -18.21 -2.63 -0.96
C VAL A 71 -17.64 -1.47 -0.15
N PHE A 72 -18.09 -1.28 1.08
CA PHE A 72 -17.64 -0.18 1.93
C PHE A 72 -16.14 -0.27 2.23
N SER A 73 -15.62 -1.49 2.47
CA SER A 73 -14.18 -1.69 2.64
C SER A 73 -13.39 -1.36 1.38
N VAL A 74 -13.92 -1.70 0.20
CA VAL A 74 -13.27 -1.37 -1.09
C VAL A 74 -13.27 0.14 -1.34
N LEU A 75 -14.37 0.83 -1.00
CA LEU A 75 -14.47 2.29 -1.11
C LEU A 75 -13.53 3.01 -0.14
N LEU A 76 -13.39 2.52 1.09
CA LEU A 76 -12.42 3.04 2.05
C LEU A 76 -10.97 2.84 1.59
N ASP A 77 -10.63 1.66 1.07
CA ASP A 77 -9.32 1.41 0.45
C ASP A 77 -9.06 2.42 -0.68
N LEU A 78 -10.05 2.62 -1.55
CA LEU A 78 -9.93 3.54 -2.69
C LEU A 78 -9.77 5.00 -2.23
N PHE A 79 -10.52 5.44 -1.22
CA PHE A 79 -10.38 6.76 -0.61
C PHE A 79 -8.97 6.95 -0.05
N ALA A 80 -8.49 5.99 0.74
CA ALA A 80 -7.19 6.07 1.39
C ALA A 80 -6.04 6.21 0.38
N ILE A 81 -6.06 5.36 -0.66
CA ILE A 81 -5.09 5.40 -1.75
C ILE A 81 -5.17 6.73 -2.51
N SER A 82 -6.38 7.20 -2.82
CA SER A 82 -6.58 8.44 -3.57
C SER A 82 -6.09 9.67 -2.81
N ALA A 83 -6.33 9.71 -1.49
CA ALA A 83 -5.83 10.77 -0.61
C ALA A 83 -4.29 10.78 -0.58
N MET A 84 -3.67 9.61 -0.41
CA MET A 84 -2.21 9.47 -0.41
C MET A 84 -1.59 9.91 -1.73
N VAL A 85 -2.14 9.44 -2.86
CA VAL A 85 -1.64 9.77 -4.20
C VAL A 85 -1.80 11.26 -4.49
N SER A 86 -2.98 11.82 -4.24
CA SER A 86 -3.26 13.23 -4.57
C SER A 86 -2.45 14.18 -3.70
N TYR A 87 -2.32 13.88 -2.40
CA TYR A 87 -1.44 14.63 -1.50
C TYR A 87 0.01 14.58 -1.98
N SER A 88 0.53 13.38 -2.27
CA SER A 88 1.93 13.21 -2.68
C SER A 88 2.24 13.86 -4.03
N PHE A 89 1.29 13.82 -4.96
CA PHE A 89 1.41 14.48 -6.26
C PHE A 89 1.46 16.01 -6.13
N ILE A 90 0.51 16.59 -5.39
CA ILE A 90 0.44 18.05 -5.19
C ILE A 90 1.61 18.57 -4.34
N SER A 91 2.09 17.77 -3.38
CA SER A 91 3.30 18.07 -2.59
C SER A 91 4.61 17.93 -3.38
N GLY A 92 4.57 17.44 -4.63
CA GLY A 92 5.75 17.31 -5.49
C GLY A 92 6.73 16.23 -5.04
N PHE A 93 6.26 15.20 -4.34
CA PHE A 93 7.12 14.10 -3.90
C PHE A 93 7.54 13.21 -5.08
N PRO A 94 8.76 12.64 -5.05
CA PRO A 94 9.24 11.77 -6.12
C PRO A 94 8.36 10.53 -6.26
N PHE A 95 8.12 10.11 -7.51
CA PHE A 95 7.21 8.99 -7.81
C PHE A 95 7.59 7.68 -7.11
N SER A 96 8.87 7.45 -6.82
CA SER A 96 9.35 6.28 -6.07
C SER A 96 8.73 6.13 -4.67
N SER A 97 8.27 7.23 -4.05
CA SER A 97 7.74 7.23 -2.68
C SER A 97 6.23 6.97 -2.58
N TRP A 98 5.47 7.12 -3.67
CA TRP A 98 4.01 7.01 -3.69
C TRP A 98 3.42 6.32 -4.92
N GLY A 99 4.23 5.99 -5.93
CA GLY A 99 3.79 5.47 -7.22
C GLY A 99 3.12 4.10 -7.16
N ASP A 100 3.38 3.33 -6.11
CA ASP A 100 2.68 2.07 -5.83
C ASP A 100 1.17 2.31 -5.63
N GLY A 101 0.82 3.45 -5.03
CA GLY A 101 -0.55 3.89 -4.81
C GLY A 101 -1.31 4.06 -6.12
N VAL A 102 -0.65 4.48 -7.20
CA VAL A 102 -1.29 4.60 -8.53
C VAL A 102 -1.74 3.23 -9.04
N PHE A 103 -0.83 2.25 -9.04
CA PHE A 103 -1.14 0.90 -9.52
C PHE A 103 -2.13 0.16 -8.63
N LEU A 104 -2.04 0.35 -7.30
CA LEU A 104 -3.03 -0.19 -6.37
C LEU A 104 -4.39 0.50 -6.53
N GLY A 105 -4.41 1.81 -6.78
CA GLY A 105 -5.61 2.60 -7.01
C GLY A 105 -6.37 2.13 -8.24
N ILE A 106 -5.67 1.91 -9.36
CA ILE A 106 -6.26 1.38 -10.60
C ILE A 106 -6.89 0.00 -10.36
N GLN A 107 -6.17 -0.91 -9.71
CA GLN A 107 -6.70 -2.25 -9.42
C GLN A 107 -7.87 -2.21 -8.43
N THR A 108 -7.82 -1.34 -7.42
CA THR A 108 -8.88 -1.19 -6.42
C THR A 108 -10.13 -0.55 -7.02
N LEU A 109 -9.97 0.42 -7.92
CA LEU A 109 -11.07 0.98 -8.72
C LEU A 109 -11.72 -0.09 -9.59
N ALA A 110 -10.93 -0.94 -10.25
CA ALA A 110 -11.45 -2.05 -11.03
C ALA A 110 -12.28 -3.01 -10.15
N ILE A 111 -11.80 -3.35 -8.95
CA ILE A 111 -12.58 -4.15 -7.98
C ILE A 111 -13.88 -3.43 -7.61
N ALA A 112 -13.85 -2.14 -7.29
CA ALA A 112 -15.05 -1.38 -6.91
C ALA A 112 -16.12 -1.42 -8.00
N VAL A 113 -15.72 -1.17 -9.26
CA VAL A 113 -16.61 -1.20 -10.43
C VAL A 113 -17.16 -2.60 -10.67
N LEU A 114 -16.32 -3.63 -10.62
CA LEU A 114 -16.75 -5.01 -10.81
C LEU A 114 -17.73 -5.46 -9.72
N VAL A 115 -17.46 -5.09 -8.47
CA VAL A 115 -18.34 -5.41 -7.35
C VAL A 115 -19.71 -4.77 -7.54
N MET A 116 -19.79 -3.48 -7.87
CA MET A 116 -21.07 -2.79 -8.14
C MET A 116 -21.79 -3.39 -9.36
N HIS A 117 -21.06 -3.69 -10.43
CA HIS A 117 -21.61 -4.28 -11.65
C HIS A 117 -22.25 -5.67 -11.38
N PHE A 118 -21.52 -6.57 -10.71
CA PHE A 118 -22.04 -7.91 -10.38
C PHE A 118 -23.04 -7.93 -9.22
N SER A 119 -23.23 -6.81 -8.52
CA SER A 119 -24.31 -6.64 -7.54
C SER A 119 -25.66 -6.29 -8.18
N GLY A 120 -25.70 -6.12 -9.51
CA GLY A 120 -26.93 -5.94 -10.30
C GLY A 120 -27.21 -4.50 -10.73
N ASP A 121 -26.37 -3.53 -10.37
CA ASP A 121 -26.57 -2.12 -10.72
C ASP A 121 -25.41 -1.57 -11.58
N THR A 122 -25.47 -1.87 -12.88
CA THR A 122 -24.45 -1.42 -13.84
C THR A 122 -24.46 0.10 -14.03
N VAL A 123 -25.63 0.73 -13.90
CA VAL A 123 -25.76 2.19 -14.00
C VAL A 123 -25.01 2.84 -12.84
N GLN A 124 -25.23 2.37 -11.61
CA GLN A 124 -24.47 2.81 -10.44
C GLN A 124 -22.96 2.63 -10.62
N ALA A 125 -22.51 1.50 -11.17
CA ALA A 125 -21.09 1.25 -11.41
C ALA A 125 -20.47 2.26 -12.39
N THR A 126 -21.16 2.58 -13.49
CA THR A 126 -20.68 3.58 -14.47
C THR A 126 -20.72 5.01 -13.91
N ALA A 127 -21.78 5.37 -13.19
CA ALA A 127 -21.89 6.67 -12.54
C ALA A 127 -20.78 6.86 -11.49
N PHE A 128 -20.54 5.83 -10.66
CA PHE A 128 -19.45 5.82 -9.69
C PHE A 128 -18.09 6.04 -10.35
N LEU A 129 -17.79 5.33 -11.44
CA LEU A 129 -16.54 5.50 -12.18
C LEU A 129 -16.37 6.93 -12.68
N ALA A 130 -17.40 7.50 -13.32
CA ALA A 130 -17.35 8.87 -13.83
C ALA A 130 -17.16 9.89 -12.69
N THR A 131 -17.91 9.76 -11.59
CA THR A 131 -17.77 10.61 -10.41
C THR A 131 -16.38 10.49 -9.78
N TYR A 132 -15.86 9.27 -9.65
CA TYR A 132 -14.55 9.04 -9.07
C TYR A 132 -13.44 9.69 -9.90
N LEU A 133 -13.47 9.56 -11.22
CA LEU A 133 -12.52 10.22 -12.12
C LEU A 133 -12.62 11.75 -12.04
N ALA A 134 -13.83 12.30 -11.95
CA ALA A 134 -14.03 13.74 -11.77
C ALA A 134 -13.46 14.24 -10.43
N VAL A 135 -13.68 13.50 -9.34
CA VAL A 135 -13.12 13.80 -8.01
C VAL A 135 -11.60 13.74 -8.03
N LEU A 136 -11.01 12.70 -8.62
CA LEU A 136 -9.55 12.60 -8.76
C LEU A 136 -8.98 13.75 -9.60
N PHE A 137 -9.63 14.11 -10.71
CA PHE A 137 -9.20 15.23 -11.53
C PHE A 137 -9.25 16.55 -10.73
N ALA A 138 -10.34 16.81 -10.00
CA ALA A 138 -10.48 18.00 -9.16
C ALA A 138 -9.46 18.05 -8.00
N ALA A 139 -9.12 16.89 -7.43
CA ALA A 139 -8.12 16.77 -6.38
C ALA A 139 -6.70 17.10 -6.89
N ASN A 140 -6.39 16.77 -8.15
CA ASN A 140 -5.05 16.89 -8.72
C ASN A 140 -4.85 18.08 -9.66
N SER A 141 -5.91 18.82 -10.02
CA SER A 141 -5.84 19.98 -10.91
C SER A 141 -5.40 21.29 -10.24
N GLY A 142 -5.12 21.25 -8.93
CA GLY A 142 -4.80 22.43 -8.12
C GLY A 142 -6.03 23.22 -7.63
N LEU A 143 -7.25 22.77 -7.96
CA LEU A 143 -8.49 23.35 -7.43
C LEU A 143 -8.68 23.08 -5.93
N THR A 144 -8.13 21.96 -5.45
CA THR A 144 -8.23 21.56 -4.05
C THR A 144 -7.01 22.05 -3.28
N SER A 145 -7.21 22.70 -2.14
CA SER A 145 -6.10 23.17 -1.32
C SER A 145 -5.32 22.01 -0.71
N VAL A 146 -4.00 22.16 -0.58
CA VAL A 146 -3.11 21.15 0.01
C VAL A 146 -3.56 20.75 1.42
N ASN A 147 -4.14 21.67 2.18
CA ASN A 147 -4.66 21.41 3.52
C ASN A 147 -5.79 20.38 3.53
N VAL A 148 -6.69 20.40 2.54
CA VAL A 148 -7.77 19.41 2.44
C VAL A 148 -7.18 18.03 2.14
N LEU A 149 -6.24 17.95 1.19
CA LEU A 149 -5.55 16.70 0.86
C LEU A 149 -4.74 16.15 2.03
N TRP A 150 -4.09 17.03 2.78
CA TRP A 150 -3.35 16.68 3.99
C TRP A 150 -4.28 16.12 5.07
N VAL A 151 -5.45 16.72 5.31
CA VAL A 151 -6.44 16.18 6.26
C VAL A 151 -6.92 14.80 5.81
N CYS A 152 -7.22 14.62 4.52
CA CYS A 152 -7.58 13.31 3.97
C CYS A 152 -6.45 12.29 4.14
N GLN A 153 -5.20 12.69 3.95
CA GLN A 153 -4.04 11.82 4.18
C GLN A 153 -3.84 11.52 5.68
N ALA A 154 -4.03 12.49 6.56
CA ALA A 154 -3.93 12.30 8.00
C ALA A 154 -5.01 11.33 8.53
N MET A 155 -6.20 11.33 7.91
CA MET A 155 -7.27 10.36 8.19
C MET A 155 -6.88 8.91 7.89
N ASN A 156 -5.89 8.67 7.03
CA ASN A 156 -5.39 7.31 6.80
C ASN A 156 -4.74 6.69 8.04
N ILE A 157 -4.16 7.52 8.92
CA ILE A 157 -3.50 7.06 10.14
C ILE A 157 -4.48 6.32 11.07
N PRO A 158 -5.59 6.93 11.53
CA PRO A 158 -6.55 6.23 12.37
C PRO A 158 -7.24 5.07 11.65
N ILE A 159 -7.50 5.17 10.35
CA ILE A 159 -8.12 4.08 9.57
C ILE A 159 -7.24 2.83 9.59
N VAL A 160 -5.94 2.98 9.28
CA VAL A 160 -4.97 1.87 9.27
C VAL A 160 -4.81 1.30 10.67
N LEU A 161 -4.65 2.16 11.68
CA LEU A 161 -4.48 1.70 13.07
C LEU A 161 -5.68 0.89 13.56
N VAL A 162 -6.90 1.40 13.41
CA VAL A 162 -8.11 0.70 13.85
C VAL A 162 -8.23 -0.65 13.14
N SER A 163 -8.02 -0.69 11.82
CA SER A 163 -8.06 -1.95 11.05
C SER A 163 -7.08 -2.99 11.58
N LYS A 164 -5.83 -2.60 11.83
CA LYS A 164 -4.78 -3.52 12.32
C LYS A 164 -4.97 -3.91 13.79
N LEU A 165 -5.43 -3.00 14.63
CA LEU A 165 -5.73 -3.29 16.03
C LEU A 165 -6.92 -4.25 16.17
N MET A 166 -7.97 -4.07 15.35
CA MET A 166 -9.07 -5.03 15.28
C MET A 166 -8.57 -6.41 14.87
N GLN A 167 -7.70 -6.49 13.85
CA GLN A 167 -7.09 -7.76 13.43
C GLN A 167 -6.26 -8.39 14.55
N ALA A 168 -5.43 -7.61 15.25
CA ALA A 168 -4.62 -8.10 16.36
C ALA A 168 -5.49 -8.60 17.53
N TYR A 169 -6.58 -7.91 17.83
CA TYR A 169 -7.55 -8.33 18.84
C TYR A 169 -8.23 -9.65 18.45
N THR A 170 -8.66 -9.79 17.19
CA THR A 170 -9.25 -11.05 16.68
C THR A 170 -8.27 -12.22 16.81
N ASN A 171 -7.00 -12.04 16.45
CA ASN A 171 -5.97 -13.08 16.61
C ASN A 171 -5.81 -13.50 18.08
N TYR A 172 -5.79 -12.54 19.00
CA TYR A 172 -5.69 -12.80 20.44
C TYR A 172 -6.91 -13.56 20.97
N SER A 173 -8.12 -13.10 20.65
CA SER A 173 -9.37 -13.74 21.07
C SER A 173 -9.46 -15.20 20.58
N ASN A 174 -9.06 -15.43 19.33
CA ASN A 174 -9.05 -16.74 18.70
C ASN A 174 -7.94 -17.66 19.24
N GLY A 175 -6.91 -17.11 19.88
CA GLY A 175 -5.72 -17.87 20.30
C GLY A 175 -4.97 -18.51 19.13
N SER A 176 -5.15 -17.99 17.91
CA SER A 176 -4.50 -18.41 16.69
C SER A 176 -4.59 -17.28 15.66
N THR A 177 -3.70 -17.26 14.68
CA THR A 177 -3.75 -16.30 13.56
C THR A 177 -4.70 -16.74 12.43
N GLY A 178 -5.38 -17.88 12.58
CA GLY A 178 -6.38 -18.38 11.64
C GLY A 178 -5.83 -18.59 10.23
N GLN A 179 -6.45 -17.90 9.25
CA GLN A 179 -6.07 -17.97 7.83
C GLN A 179 -4.99 -16.95 7.43
N LEU A 180 -4.44 -16.19 8.38
CA LEU A 180 -3.39 -15.21 8.08
C LEU A 180 -2.08 -15.95 7.79
N SER A 181 -1.64 -15.91 6.53
CA SER A 181 -0.34 -16.47 6.14
C SER A 181 0.80 -15.70 6.80
N ALA A 182 1.76 -16.44 7.36
CA ALA A 182 2.98 -15.89 7.91
C ALA A 182 3.73 -15.00 6.90
N VAL A 183 3.79 -15.44 5.64
CA VAL A 183 4.43 -14.71 4.55
C VAL A 183 3.81 -13.33 4.40
N THR A 184 2.47 -13.25 4.41
CA THR A 184 1.75 -11.98 4.31
C THR A 184 2.03 -11.07 5.51
N GLY A 185 2.02 -11.62 6.73
CA GLY A 185 2.31 -10.86 7.94
C GLY A 185 3.69 -10.21 7.91
N PHE A 186 4.73 -10.98 7.59
CA PHE A 186 6.10 -10.46 7.48
C PHE A 186 6.27 -9.49 6.31
N MET A 187 5.66 -9.77 5.16
CA MET A 187 5.70 -8.88 4.00
C MET A 187 5.07 -7.52 4.31
N LEU A 188 3.96 -7.49 5.03
CA LEU A 188 3.33 -6.24 5.47
C LEU A 188 4.22 -5.47 6.45
N PHE A 189 4.82 -6.17 7.42
CA PHE A 189 5.77 -5.57 8.36
C PHE A 189 6.98 -4.97 7.63
N PHE A 190 7.74 -5.76 6.86
CA PHE A 190 8.92 -5.29 6.16
C PHE A 190 8.60 -4.26 5.08
N GLY A 191 7.47 -4.38 4.38
CA GLY A 191 7.01 -3.38 3.42
C GLY A 191 6.72 -2.02 4.07
N SER A 192 6.01 -2.01 5.21
CA SER A 192 5.77 -0.77 5.96
C SER A 192 7.06 -0.18 6.56
N LEU A 193 8.00 -1.03 7.00
CA LEU A 193 9.32 -0.58 7.47
C LEU A 193 10.15 0.04 6.34
N ALA A 194 10.17 -0.59 5.17
CA ALA A 194 10.82 -0.03 3.99
C ALA A 194 10.23 1.34 3.63
N ARG A 195 8.91 1.51 3.79
CA ARG A 195 8.23 2.80 3.55
C ARG A 195 8.61 3.90 4.53
N ILE A 196 8.88 3.59 5.79
CA ILE A 196 9.45 4.57 6.73
C ILE A 196 10.78 5.09 6.17
N PHE A 197 11.68 4.18 5.79
CA PHE A 197 13.00 4.55 5.28
C PHE A 197 12.90 5.38 4.00
N THR A 198 12.10 4.94 3.02
CA THR A 198 11.93 5.69 1.77
C THR A 198 11.29 7.04 1.99
N SER A 199 10.28 7.16 2.87
CA SER A 199 9.66 8.46 3.18
C SER A 199 10.63 9.42 3.85
N ILE A 200 11.47 8.95 4.78
CA ILE A 200 12.52 9.79 5.38
C ILE A 200 13.50 10.30 4.31
N GLN A 201 13.91 9.43 3.40
CA GLN A 201 14.94 9.75 2.41
C GLN A 201 14.40 10.57 1.21
N GLU A 202 13.15 10.38 0.82
CA GLU A 202 12.60 10.92 -0.43
C GLU A 202 11.58 12.04 -0.24
N THR A 203 10.85 12.09 0.88
CA THR A 203 9.83 13.13 1.11
C THR A 203 10.17 14.04 2.28
N GLY A 204 10.76 13.50 3.35
CA GLY A 204 10.94 14.23 4.61
C GLY A 204 9.64 14.62 5.31
N ASP A 205 8.49 14.10 4.83
CA ASP A 205 7.17 14.49 5.32
C ASP A 205 6.79 13.75 6.59
N VAL A 206 6.59 14.51 7.67
CA VAL A 206 6.29 13.95 9.00
C VAL A 206 4.98 13.18 9.02
N THR A 207 3.96 13.60 8.25
CA THR A 207 2.66 12.94 8.24
C THR A 207 2.72 11.56 7.60
N MET A 208 3.38 11.42 6.45
CA MET A 208 3.63 10.13 5.81
C MET A 208 4.51 9.22 6.68
N ILE A 209 5.57 9.77 7.26
CA ILE A 209 6.48 9.01 8.14
C ILE A 209 5.70 8.48 9.36
N LEU A 210 4.91 9.32 10.03
CA LEU A 210 4.09 8.90 11.17
C LEU A 210 3.07 7.83 10.79
N MET A 211 2.41 7.96 9.63
CA MET A 211 1.50 6.93 9.12
C MET A 211 2.20 5.57 8.99
N TYR A 212 3.39 5.53 8.40
CA TYR A 212 4.15 4.29 8.25
C TYR A 212 4.73 3.77 9.56
N ILE A 213 5.10 4.63 10.51
CA ILE A 213 5.49 4.22 11.88
C ILE A 213 4.33 3.54 12.60
N CYS A 214 3.14 4.14 12.55
CA CYS A 214 1.92 3.58 13.12
C CYS A 214 1.59 2.23 12.47
N SER A 215 1.63 2.15 11.14
CA SER A 215 1.42 0.92 10.38
C SER A 215 2.43 -0.17 10.73
N THR A 216 3.72 0.18 10.80
CA THR A 216 4.81 -0.77 11.11
C THR A 216 4.68 -1.31 12.52
N THR A 217 4.40 -0.46 13.50
CA THR A 217 4.17 -0.88 14.89
C THR A 217 2.99 -1.85 14.98
N ALA A 218 1.88 -1.56 14.30
CA ALA A 218 0.72 -2.44 14.30
C ALA A 218 0.98 -3.77 13.57
N ASN A 219 1.69 -3.74 12.44
CA ASN A 219 2.11 -4.95 11.72
C ASN A 219 3.14 -5.77 12.53
N ALA A 220 3.98 -5.13 13.36
CA ALA A 220 4.93 -5.82 14.24
C ALA A 220 4.19 -6.65 15.30
N VAL A 221 3.12 -6.10 15.89
CA VAL A 221 2.26 -6.85 16.82
C VAL A 221 1.66 -8.08 16.14
N ILE A 222 1.15 -7.93 14.92
CA ILE A 222 0.57 -9.05 14.16
C ILE A 222 1.66 -10.08 13.82
N ALA A 223 2.86 -9.65 13.41
CA ALA A 223 3.98 -10.55 13.13
C ALA A 223 4.44 -11.31 14.38
N ALA A 224 4.47 -10.65 15.54
CA ALA A 224 4.75 -11.29 16.83
C ALA A 224 3.67 -12.31 17.19
N GLN A 225 2.40 -12.01 16.94
CA GLN A 225 1.30 -12.98 17.13
C GLN A 225 1.43 -14.19 16.20
N ILE A 226 1.85 -14.00 14.95
CA ILE A 226 2.13 -15.10 14.01
C ILE A 226 3.22 -16.02 14.56
N LEU A 227 4.31 -15.46 15.09
CA LEU A 227 5.39 -16.24 15.70
C LEU A 227 4.93 -16.95 16.98
N TYR A 228 4.16 -16.28 17.82
CA TYR A 228 3.67 -16.84 19.08
C TYR A 228 2.67 -17.98 18.88
N TYR A 229 1.76 -17.83 17.92
CA TYR A 229 0.70 -18.81 17.61
C TYR A 229 1.08 -19.79 16.49
N TRP A 230 2.37 -19.90 16.13
CA TRP A 230 2.83 -20.68 14.99
C TRP A 230 2.44 -22.17 15.05
N ASN A 231 2.37 -22.74 16.26
CA ASN A 231 2.06 -24.14 16.51
C ASN A 231 0.70 -24.36 17.22
N THR A 232 -0.17 -23.36 17.27
CA THR A 232 -1.47 -23.48 17.95
C THR A 232 -2.59 -23.66 16.93
N GLU A 233 -3.30 -24.78 17.00
CA GLU A 233 -4.50 -25.00 16.20
C GLU A 233 -5.63 -24.05 16.65
N SER A 234 -6.43 -23.57 15.69
CA SER A 234 -7.53 -22.64 16.00
C SER A 234 -8.60 -23.31 16.88
N LYS A 235 -9.20 -22.54 17.79
CA LYS A 235 -10.30 -23.03 18.65
C LYS A 235 -11.48 -23.61 17.86
N ASP A 236 -11.70 -23.13 16.63
CA ASP A 236 -12.76 -23.65 15.75
C ASP A 236 -12.42 -25.00 15.12
N ALA A 237 -11.15 -25.24 14.78
CA ALA A 237 -10.66 -26.57 14.38
C ALA A 237 -10.78 -27.58 15.54
N MET A 238 -10.43 -27.14 16.75
CA MET A 238 -10.55 -27.95 17.96
C MET A 238 -12.00 -28.29 18.32
N LYS A 239 -12.94 -27.36 18.10
CA LYS A 239 -14.39 -27.66 18.22
C LYS A 239 -14.83 -28.72 17.22
N TRP A 240 -14.43 -28.61 15.95
CA TRP A 240 -14.78 -29.60 14.92
C TRP A 240 -14.23 -31.00 15.22
N ILE A 241 -12.99 -31.10 15.71
CA ILE A 241 -12.40 -32.39 16.11
C ILE A 241 -13.16 -33.00 17.29
N LYS A 242 -13.67 -32.19 18.23
CA LYS A 242 -14.38 -32.68 19.41
C LYS A 242 -15.81 -33.19 19.12
N TYR A 243 -16.35 -32.89 17.94
CA TYR A 243 -17.67 -33.33 17.48
C TYR A 243 -17.61 -34.44 16.42
N LYS A 244 -16.42 -34.98 16.15
CA LYS A 244 -16.19 -36.10 15.22
C LYS A 244 -15.75 -37.33 16.01
#